data_AF-A0A963I641-F1
#
_entry.id   AF-A0A963I641-F1
#
_cell.length_a   1.000
_cell.length_b   1.000
_cell.length_c   1.000
_cell.angle_alpha   90.00
_cell.angle_beta   90.00
_cell.angle_gamma   90.00
#
_symmetry.space_group_name_H-M   'P 1'
#
loop_
_entity.id
_entity.type
_entity.pdbx_description
1 polymer ?
#
loop_
_entity_poly.entity_id
_entity_poly.type
_entity_poly.pdbx_seq_one_letter_code
_entity_poly.pdbx_strand_id
1 'polypeptide(L)'
;MSSPSSRSPVQRADYQPLSWGVESVELSFVLDAERTVVRSRMQCRRNPDAEAGPLVLNGDGLELVALTVDGAAPAGGKVLEAPGLLTIALDGEAADVEVVTRISPRANTALSGLYESKGGLFTQCEAEGFRRITWFPDRPDVMSRFTVTLEGDAATYPVLLSNGNLVEKGSLPGGRHFARWEDPFPKPSYLFALVAGAYVPLERTVTTASGREVLLQVWVEDGMLDRAVHAMDSLEHSLRWDETRFGLELDLDRYMIVVASDFNMGAMENKGL
;
A
#
# COMPACT_ATOMS: atom_id res chain seq x y z
N MET A 1 -27.53 14.72 11.82
CA MET A 1 -26.64 15.88 12.01
C MET A 1 -25.44 15.38 12.79
N SER A 2 -24.36 15.02 12.09
CA SER A 2 -23.13 14.56 12.76
C SER A 2 -22.41 15.80 13.28
N SER A 3 -22.17 15.85 14.60
CA SER A 3 -21.35 16.89 15.21
C SER A 3 -19.98 16.92 14.52
N PRO A 4 -19.40 18.09 14.21
CA PRO A 4 -18.03 18.16 13.73
C PRO A 4 -17.14 17.62 14.85
N SER A 5 -16.51 16.48 14.62
CA SER A 5 -15.39 16.01 15.44
C SER A 5 -14.36 17.14 15.45
N SER A 6 -14.17 17.78 16.60
CA SER A 6 -13.15 18.80 16.76
C SER A 6 -11.80 18.11 16.60
N ARG A 7 -11.18 18.24 15.42
CA ARG A 7 -9.79 17.83 15.24
C ARG A 7 -8.93 18.63 16.21
N SER A 8 -8.39 17.96 17.22
CA SER A 8 -7.42 18.56 18.14
C SER A 8 -6.10 18.79 17.38
N PRO A 9 -5.42 19.92 17.59
CA PRO A 9 -4.09 20.13 17.04
C PRO A 9 -3.13 19.03 17.51
N VAL A 10 -2.40 18.43 16.57
CA VAL A 10 -1.28 17.53 16.88
C VAL A 10 -0.02 18.39 16.99
N GLN A 11 0.67 18.34 18.13
CA GLN A 11 1.88 19.13 18.35
C GLN A 11 3.12 18.29 18.07
N ARG A 12 4.08 18.86 17.35
CA ARG A 12 5.40 18.23 17.10
C ARG A 12 6.13 17.83 18.39
N ALA A 13 5.94 18.61 19.47
CA ALA A 13 6.57 18.36 20.76
C ALA A 13 6.00 17.13 21.49
N ASP A 14 4.82 16.65 21.10
CA ASP A 14 4.13 15.51 21.73
C ASP A 14 4.51 14.17 21.06
N TYR A 15 5.48 14.18 20.13
CA TYR A 15 5.94 12.95 19.51
C TYR A 15 6.40 11.94 20.56
N GLN A 16 5.87 10.72 20.45
CA GLN A 16 6.30 9.56 21.20
C GLN A 16 6.40 8.36 20.24
N PRO A 17 7.44 7.52 20.36
CA PRO A 17 7.51 6.26 19.63
C PRO A 17 6.35 5.34 20.04
N LEU A 18 5.84 4.52 19.11
CA LEU A 18 4.81 3.53 19.43
C LEU A 18 5.39 2.39 20.26
N SER A 19 4.60 1.85 21.19
CA SER A 19 4.97 0.67 21.99
C SER A 19 5.20 -0.60 21.16
N TRP A 20 4.66 -0.65 19.94
CA TRP A 20 4.80 -1.75 19.00
C TRP A 20 5.15 -1.23 17.61
N GLY A 21 6.10 -1.89 16.96
CA GLY A 21 6.37 -1.76 15.53
C GLY A 21 5.78 -2.94 14.74
N VAL A 22 5.84 -2.83 13.41
CA VAL A 22 5.47 -3.88 12.47
C VAL A 22 6.69 -4.18 11.59
N GLU A 23 7.32 -5.34 11.78
CA GLU A 23 8.52 -5.71 11.01
C GLU A 23 8.18 -6.03 9.56
N SER A 24 7.08 -6.75 9.35
CA SER A 24 6.58 -7.14 8.03
C SER A 24 5.06 -7.19 8.02
N VAL A 25 4.49 -6.97 6.85
CA VAL A 25 3.06 -7.10 6.61
C VAL A 25 2.81 -7.85 5.30
N GLU A 26 1.98 -8.88 5.37
CA GLU A 26 1.45 -9.58 4.22
C GLU A 26 0.01 -9.13 3.98
N LEU A 27 -0.25 -8.61 2.77
CA LEU A 27 -1.55 -8.12 2.34
C LEU A 27 -2.10 -9.03 1.24
N SER A 28 -3.36 -9.44 1.38
CA SER A 28 -4.12 -10.09 0.32
C SER A 28 -5.37 -9.28 0.02
N PHE A 29 -5.53 -8.93 -1.26
CA PHE A 29 -6.66 -8.17 -1.77
C PHE A 29 -7.48 -9.06 -2.70
N VAL A 30 -8.77 -9.22 -2.40
CA VAL A 30 -9.76 -9.71 -3.36
C VAL A 30 -10.49 -8.49 -3.89
N LEU A 31 -10.11 -8.06 -5.09
CA LEU A 31 -10.51 -6.79 -5.68
C LEU A 31 -11.90 -6.86 -6.29
N ASP A 32 -12.72 -5.91 -5.87
CA ASP A 32 -14.04 -5.62 -6.42
C ASP A 32 -14.38 -4.16 -6.08
N ALA A 33 -14.90 -3.42 -7.06
CA ALA A 33 -15.14 -1.98 -6.89
C ALA A 33 -16.23 -1.68 -5.85
N GLU A 34 -17.20 -2.59 -5.66
CA GLU A 34 -18.25 -2.44 -4.65
C GLU A 34 -17.79 -2.98 -3.29
N ARG A 35 -17.00 -4.06 -3.29
CA ARG A 35 -16.72 -4.89 -2.12
C ARG A 35 -15.34 -5.55 -2.16
N THR A 36 -14.28 -4.75 -2.00
CA THR A 36 -12.94 -5.31 -1.82
C THR A 36 -12.77 -5.88 -0.41
N VAL A 37 -12.20 -7.09 -0.32
CA VAL A 37 -11.79 -7.71 0.94
C VAL A 37 -10.28 -7.64 1.07
N VAL A 38 -9.81 -7.11 2.19
CA VAL A 38 -8.40 -6.96 2.51
C VAL A 38 -8.08 -7.82 3.73
N ARG A 39 -7.13 -8.74 3.59
CA ARG A 39 -6.51 -9.44 4.72
C ARG A 39 -5.13 -8.85 4.95
N SER A 40 -4.86 -8.40 6.17
CA SER A 40 -3.58 -7.85 6.58
C SER A 40 -3.03 -8.67 7.74
N ARG A 41 -1.92 -9.38 7.50
CA ARG A 41 -1.20 -10.13 8.52
C ARG A 41 0.09 -9.40 8.86
N MET A 42 0.19 -8.92 10.09
CA MET A 42 1.29 -8.13 10.60
C MET A 42 2.14 -8.97 11.55
N GLN A 43 3.46 -8.92 11.36
CA GLN A 43 4.43 -9.42 12.34
C GLN A 43 4.84 -8.26 13.26
N CYS A 44 4.25 -8.22 14.45
CA CYS A 44 4.46 -7.15 15.40
C CYS A 44 5.64 -7.46 16.34
N ARG A 45 6.36 -6.42 16.74
CA ARG A 45 7.40 -6.48 17.78
C ARG A 45 7.24 -5.35 18.76
N ARG A 46 7.54 -5.63 20.04
CA ARG A 46 7.64 -4.59 21.05
C ARG A 46 8.77 -3.63 20.68
N ASN A 47 8.50 -2.34 20.79
CA ASN A 47 9.51 -1.31 20.56
C ASN A 47 10.32 -1.11 21.86
N PRO A 48 11.63 -1.43 21.88
CA PRO A 48 12.45 -1.28 23.08
C PRO A 48 12.70 0.19 23.44
N ASP A 49 12.52 1.11 22.51
CA ASP A 49 12.75 2.55 22.69
C ASP A 49 11.49 3.31 23.15
N ALA A 50 10.38 2.60 23.41
CA ALA A 50 9.09 3.18 23.80
C ALA A 50 8.61 2.67 25.15
N GLU A 51 7.76 3.46 25.81
CA GLU A 51 7.03 2.98 26.98
C GLU A 51 6.15 1.78 26.62
N ALA A 52 6.08 0.80 27.53
CA ALA A 52 5.26 -0.38 27.34
C ALA A 52 3.77 0.01 27.25
N GLY A 53 3.10 -0.51 26.23
CA GLY A 53 1.71 -0.19 25.95
C GLY A 53 1.08 -1.16 24.93
N PRO A 54 -0.18 -0.92 24.55
CA PRO A 54 -0.89 -1.75 23.58
C PRO A 54 -0.41 -1.48 22.15
N LEU A 55 -0.72 -2.40 21.23
CA LEU A 55 -0.70 -2.10 19.80
C LEU A 55 -1.90 -1.20 19.48
N VAL A 56 -1.66 -0.11 18.77
CA VAL A 56 -2.70 0.84 18.36
C VAL A 56 -2.76 0.88 16.85
N LEU A 57 -3.94 0.57 16.30
CA LEU A 57 -4.20 0.56 14.86
C LEU A 57 -5.20 1.66 14.50
N ASN A 58 -4.94 2.40 13.43
CA ASN A 58 -5.81 3.42 12.88
C ASN A 58 -6.72 2.80 11.82
N GLY A 59 -7.97 3.27 11.75
CA GLY A 59 -8.93 2.89 10.72
C GLY A 59 -9.87 4.04 10.38
N ASP A 60 -10.35 4.13 9.14
CA ASP A 60 -11.36 5.11 8.73
C ASP A 60 -12.24 4.55 7.60
N GLY A 61 -13.56 4.52 7.83
CA GLY A 61 -14.53 4.00 6.88
C GLY A 61 -14.42 2.50 6.62
N LEU A 62 -13.86 1.74 7.57
CA LEU A 62 -13.59 0.31 7.44
C LEU A 62 -14.72 -0.54 8.07
N GLU A 63 -15.10 -1.64 7.42
CA GLU A 63 -15.83 -2.72 8.08
C GLU A 63 -14.84 -3.77 8.59
N LEU A 64 -14.70 -3.89 9.92
CA LEU A 64 -13.91 -4.96 10.55
C LEU A 64 -14.67 -6.29 10.43
N VAL A 65 -14.11 -7.24 9.67
CA VAL A 65 -14.70 -8.56 9.43
C VAL A 65 -14.17 -9.60 10.40
N ALA A 66 -12.85 -9.59 10.65
CA ALA A 66 -12.22 -10.53 11.57
C ALA A 66 -10.94 -9.91 12.16
N LEU A 67 -10.61 -10.32 13.38
CA LEU A 67 -9.36 -10.00 14.06
C LEU A 67 -8.85 -11.27 14.75
N THR A 68 -7.59 -11.61 14.53
CA THR A 68 -6.91 -12.67 15.29
C THR A 68 -5.56 -12.20 15.78
N VAL A 69 -5.14 -12.76 16.92
CA VAL A 69 -3.81 -12.61 17.50
C VAL A 69 -3.26 -14.01 17.69
N ASP A 70 -2.08 -14.28 17.11
CA ASP A 70 -1.42 -15.59 17.11
C ASP A 70 -2.34 -16.72 16.63
N GLY A 71 -3.16 -16.43 15.62
CA GLY A 71 -4.08 -17.38 14.99
C GLY A 71 -5.38 -17.67 15.78
N ALA A 72 -5.61 -16.98 16.90
CA ALA A 72 -6.81 -17.13 17.72
C ALA A 72 -7.57 -15.81 17.86
N ALA A 73 -8.88 -15.89 18.14
CA ALA A 73 -9.66 -14.71 18.52
C ALA A 73 -9.07 -14.10 19.81
N PRO A 74 -8.92 -12.76 19.90
CA PRO A 74 -8.39 -12.13 21.10
C PRO A 74 -9.23 -12.46 22.34
N ALA A 75 -8.56 -12.68 23.47
CA ALA A 75 -9.24 -12.89 24.74
C ALA A 75 -10.13 -11.68 25.10
N GLY A 76 -11.26 -11.93 25.75
CA GLY A 76 -12.19 -10.89 26.18
C GLY A 76 -11.49 -9.80 27.00
N GLY A 77 -11.76 -8.53 26.68
CA GLY A 77 -11.18 -7.37 27.35
C GLY A 77 -9.78 -6.96 26.86
N LYS A 78 -9.16 -7.71 25.93
CA LYS A 78 -7.88 -7.32 25.31
C LYS A 78 -8.01 -6.36 24.13
N VAL A 79 -9.22 -6.20 23.60
CA VAL A 79 -9.48 -5.34 22.44
C VAL A 79 -10.42 -4.22 22.85
N LEU A 80 -10.02 -2.99 22.55
CA LEU A 80 -10.86 -1.81 22.69
C LEU A 80 -11.05 -1.17 21.31
N GLU A 81 -12.30 -1.10 20.88
CA GLU A 81 -12.70 -0.41 19.66
C GLU A 81 -13.24 0.99 20.00
N ALA A 82 -12.70 2.00 19.35
CA ALA A 82 -13.14 3.39 19.42
C ALA A 82 -13.23 3.96 18.00
N PRO A 83 -13.93 5.10 17.79
CA PRO A 83 -13.98 5.74 16.48
C PRO A 83 -12.58 5.99 15.91
N GLY A 84 -12.25 5.25 14.86
CA GLY A 84 -10.99 5.30 14.13
C GLY A 84 -9.77 4.70 14.82
N LEU A 85 -9.96 3.99 15.94
CA LEU A 85 -8.88 3.35 16.70
C LEU A 85 -9.27 1.93 17.13
N LEU A 86 -8.37 0.99 16.90
CA LEU A 86 -8.43 -0.37 17.40
C LEU A 86 -7.20 -0.62 18.27
N THR A 87 -7.41 -0.75 19.57
CA THR A 87 -6.34 -0.90 20.56
C THR A 87 -6.32 -2.34 21.06
N ILE A 88 -5.16 -3.00 20.97
CA ILE A 88 -4.98 -4.42 21.26
C ILE A 88 -3.90 -4.58 22.34
N ALA A 89 -4.29 -5.09 23.50
CA ALA A 89 -3.36 -5.52 24.54
C ALA A 89 -2.69 -6.83 24.11
N LEU A 90 -1.39 -6.77 23.84
CA LEU A 90 -0.57 -7.91 23.44
C LEU A 90 0.37 -8.32 24.58
N ASP A 91 0.51 -9.62 24.78
CA ASP A 91 1.44 -10.19 25.75
C ASP A 91 2.80 -10.43 25.07
N GLY A 92 3.89 -10.43 25.85
CA GLY A 92 5.22 -10.76 25.33
C GLY A 92 5.86 -9.68 24.45
N GLU A 93 6.84 -10.09 23.64
CA GLU A 93 7.71 -9.22 22.83
C GLU A 93 7.41 -9.29 21.32
N ALA A 94 6.59 -10.25 20.90
CA ALA A 94 6.25 -10.52 19.51
C ALA A 94 4.83 -11.08 19.43
N ALA A 95 4.10 -10.73 18.37
CA ALA A 95 2.78 -11.28 18.08
C ALA A 95 2.50 -11.23 16.57
N ASP A 96 1.74 -12.20 16.07
CA ASP A 96 1.15 -12.18 14.74
C ASP A 96 -0.28 -11.63 14.83
N VAL A 97 -0.54 -10.46 14.24
CA VAL A 97 -1.88 -9.85 14.24
C VAL A 97 -2.45 -9.91 12.83
N GLU A 98 -3.59 -10.59 12.65
CA GLU A 98 -4.29 -10.64 11.37
C GLU A 98 -5.63 -9.90 11.47
N VAL A 99 -5.84 -8.98 10.54
CA VAL A 99 -7.08 -8.21 10.40
C VAL A 99 -7.68 -8.46 9.02
N VAL A 100 -8.97 -8.80 8.99
CA VAL A 100 -9.75 -8.86 7.75
C VAL A 100 -10.70 -7.69 7.73
N THR A 101 -10.60 -6.87 6.69
CA THR A 101 -11.37 -5.66 6.49
C THR A 101 -12.14 -5.74 5.18
N ARG A 102 -13.28 -5.07 5.10
CA ARG A 102 -14.01 -4.85 3.85
C ARG A 102 -14.19 -3.36 3.59
N ILE A 103 -14.00 -2.98 2.33
CA ILE A 103 -14.06 -1.60 1.84
C ILE A 103 -14.79 -1.55 0.50
N SER A 104 -15.28 -0.36 0.12
CA SER A 104 -15.95 -0.10 -1.15
C SER A 104 -15.21 1.00 -1.93
N PRO A 105 -14.30 0.63 -2.86
CA PRO A 105 -13.58 1.59 -3.68
C PRO A 105 -14.48 2.56 -4.48
N ARG A 106 -15.60 2.07 -5.01
CA ARG A 106 -16.57 2.87 -5.77
C ARG A 106 -17.26 3.93 -4.92
N ALA A 107 -17.54 3.63 -3.65
CA ALA A 107 -18.13 4.60 -2.74
C ALA A 107 -17.12 5.64 -2.23
N ASN A 108 -15.82 5.47 -2.49
CA ASN A 108 -14.76 6.31 -1.96
C ASN A 108 -14.49 7.55 -2.82
N THR A 109 -15.36 8.56 -2.70
CA THR A 109 -15.22 9.83 -3.42
C THR A 109 -14.13 10.75 -2.86
N ALA A 110 -13.45 10.35 -1.78
CA ALA A 110 -12.37 11.15 -1.18
C ALA A 110 -11.03 11.00 -1.92
N LEU A 111 -10.90 9.99 -2.80
CA LEU A 111 -9.67 9.63 -3.51
C LEU A 111 -8.47 9.48 -2.56
N SER A 112 -8.71 8.82 -1.42
CA SER A 112 -7.73 8.52 -0.38
C SER A 112 -7.99 7.12 0.19
N GLY A 113 -6.95 6.32 0.38
CA GLY A 113 -7.05 4.87 0.48
C GLY A 113 -7.23 4.24 -0.91
N LEU A 114 -7.96 3.13 -1.00
CA LEU A 114 -8.30 2.49 -2.28
C LEU A 114 -9.61 3.07 -2.84
N TYR A 115 -9.60 3.51 -4.10
CA TYR A 115 -10.76 4.10 -4.77
C TYR A 115 -10.85 3.70 -6.24
N GLU A 116 -12.03 3.87 -6.85
CA GLU A 116 -12.26 3.67 -8.28
C GLU A 116 -12.09 4.98 -9.06
N SER A 117 -11.39 4.94 -10.19
CA SER A 117 -11.30 6.03 -11.16
C SER A 117 -11.33 5.45 -12.57
N LYS A 118 -12.30 5.88 -13.39
CA LYS A 118 -12.52 5.41 -14.77
C LYS A 118 -12.47 3.89 -14.97
N GLY A 119 -13.02 3.14 -14.01
CA GLY A 119 -13.06 1.67 -14.06
C GLY A 119 -11.77 0.96 -13.65
N GLY A 120 -10.70 1.71 -13.34
CA GLY A 120 -9.52 1.20 -12.64
C GLY A 120 -9.63 1.44 -11.12
N LEU A 121 -8.87 0.67 -10.35
CA LEU A 121 -8.68 0.86 -8.92
C LEU A 121 -7.29 1.42 -8.65
N PHE A 122 -7.22 2.43 -7.78
CA PHE A 122 -6.01 3.16 -7.44
C PHE A 122 -5.92 3.42 -5.95
N THR A 123 -4.71 3.63 -5.46
CA THR A 123 -4.46 4.06 -4.10
C THR A 123 -3.83 5.44 -4.02
N GLN A 124 -4.21 6.20 -2.99
CA GLN A 124 -3.46 7.36 -2.51
C GLN A 124 -3.36 7.24 -0.99
N CYS A 125 -2.16 6.97 -0.50
CA CYS A 125 -1.92 6.69 0.93
C CYS A 125 -1.30 7.86 1.68
N GLU A 126 -0.62 8.80 1.01
CA GLU A 126 -0.13 9.99 1.69
C GLU A 126 -1.25 11.00 1.97
N ALA A 127 -1.36 11.56 3.18
CA ALA A 127 -0.50 11.31 4.36
C ALA A 127 -0.97 10.17 5.26
N GLU A 128 -2.28 9.92 5.29
CA GLU A 128 -2.94 9.01 6.24
C GLU A 128 -4.08 8.24 5.55
N GLY A 129 -3.87 7.83 4.31
CA GLY A 129 -4.83 7.13 3.49
C GLY A 129 -4.80 5.61 3.68
N PHE A 130 -3.70 5.04 4.17
CA PHE A 130 -3.60 3.58 4.32
C PHE A 130 -4.57 3.03 5.38
N ARG A 131 -4.87 3.82 6.42
CA ARG A 131 -5.96 3.51 7.39
C ARG A 131 -7.36 3.45 6.78
N ARG A 132 -7.53 3.85 5.51
CA ARG A 132 -8.79 3.67 4.74
C ARG A 132 -8.78 2.39 3.90
N ILE A 133 -7.77 1.54 4.07
CA ILE A 133 -7.64 0.23 3.41
C ILE A 133 -7.74 -0.91 4.43
N THR A 134 -6.96 -0.83 5.51
CA THR A 134 -6.96 -1.80 6.60
C THR A 134 -6.55 -1.13 7.91
N TRP A 135 -6.84 -1.78 9.04
CA TRP A 135 -6.36 -1.36 10.35
C TRP A 135 -4.84 -1.51 10.43
N PHE A 136 -4.13 -0.40 10.62
CA PHE A 136 -2.66 -0.35 10.62
C PHE A 136 -2.14 0.78 11.52
N PRO A 137 -0.94 0.70 12.13
CA PRO A 137 -0.32 1.86 12.79
C PRO A 137 0.19 2.84 11.72
N ASP A 138 -0.75 3.61 11.14
CA ASP A 138 -0.56 4.43 9.94
C ASP A 138 0.22 5.72 10.25
N ARG A 139 1.51 5.54 10.53
CA ARG A 139 2.49 6.56 10.87
C ARG A 139 3.81 6.32 10.11
N PRO A 140 4.52 7.38 9.71
CA PRO A 140 5.70 7.25 8.87
C PRO A 140 6.95 6.69 9.59
N ASP A 141 6.95 6.65 10.93
CA ASP A 141 8.02 6.03 11.72
C ASP A 141 7.85 4.52 11.91
N VAL A 142 6.74 3.94 11.42
CA VAL A 142 6.56 2.49 11.32
C VAL A 142 6.98 2.03 9.93
N MET A 143 8.19 1.46 9.86
CA MET A 143 8.78 0.95 8.62
C MET A 143 8.60 -0.57 8.53
N SER A 144 7.85 -1.05 7.54
CA SER A 144 7.56 -2.49 7.37
C SER A 144 7.98 -2.98 5.99
N ARG A 145 8.40 -4.25 5.89
CA ARG A 145 8.50 -4.94 4.59
C ARG A 145 7.11 -5.38 4.15
N PHE A 146 6.76 -5.16 2.89
CA PHE A 146 5.44 -5.49 2.36
C PHE A 146 5.51 -6.62 1.37
N THR A 147 4.63 -7.60 1.55
CA THR A 147 4.31 -8.60 0.52
C THR A 147 2.83 -8.50 0.19
N VAL A 148 2.50 -8.41 -1.09
CA VAL A 148 1.15 -8.04 -1.54
C VAL A 148 0.68 -9.03 -2.59
N THR A 149 -0.43 -9.71 -2.33
CA THR A 149 -1.12 -10.54 -3.30
C THR A 149 -2.42 -9.86 -3.71
N LEU A 150 -2.55 -9.60 -5.01
CA LEU A 150 -3.74 -9.03 -5.62
C LEU A 150 -4.48 -10.12 -6.38
N GLU A 151 -5.78 -10.26 -6.15
CA GLU A 151 -6.67 -11.11 -6.92
C GLU A 151 -7.79 -10.26 -7.54
N GLY A 152 -8.12 -10.49 -8.81
CA GLY A 152 -9.17 -9.76 -9.51
C GLY A 152 -9.78 -10.55 -10.66
N ASP A 153 -10.92 -10.09 -11.16
CA ASP A 153 -11.49 -10.57 -12.43
C ASP A 153 -10.58 -10.17 -13.60
N ALA A 154 -10.15 -11.13 -14.43
CA ALA A 154 -9.15 -10.87 -15.45
C ALA A 154 -9.70 -10.04 -16.64
N ALA A 155 -11.01 -10.01 -16.84
CA ALA A 155 -11.62 -9.19 -17.89
C ALA A 155 -11.74 -7.72 -17.45
N THR A 156 -12.02 -7.48 -16.18
CA THR A 156 -12.17 -6.15 -15.59
C THR A 156 -10.82 -5.53 -15.22
N TYR A 157 -9.93 -6.33 -14.62
CA TYR A 157 -8.63 -5.89 -14.11
C TYR A 157 -7.48 -6.71 -14.71
N PRO A 158 -7.25 -6.67 -16.04
CA PRO A 158 -6.22 -7.49 -16.67
C PRO A 158 -4.79 -7.19 -16.19
N VAL A 159 -4.56 -6.02 -15.58
CA VAL A 159 -3.29 -5.61 -14.98
C VAL A 159 -3.48 -5.42 -13.47
N LEU A 160 -2.58 -6.02 -12.67
CA LEU A 160 -2.54 -5.92 -11.20
C LEU A 160 -1.11 -5.55 -10.76
N LEU A 161 -0.92 -4.33 -10.24
CA LEU A 161 0.38 -3.77 -9.86
C LEU A 161 0.40 -3.40 -8.37
N SER A 162 1.57 -3.58 -7.75
CA SER A 162 1.88 -3.10 -6.40
C SER A 162 3.38 -2.77 -6.34
N ASN A 163 3.84 -2.18 -5.22
CA ASN A 163 5.25 -1.88 -5.00
C ASN A 163 6.18 -3.10 -5.17
N GLY A 164 7.44 -2.84 -5.50
CA GLY A 164 8.51 -3.84 -5.50
C GLY A 164 8.53 -4.73 -6.74
N ASN A 165 8.84 -6.00 -6.56
CA ASN A 165 9.07 -6.96 -7.63
C ASN A 165 7.91 -7.94 -7.79
N LEU A 166 7.50 -8.21 -9.04
CA LEU A 166 6.55 -9.27 -9.35
C LEU A 166 7.21 -10.64 -9.15
N VAL A 167 6.80 -11.37 -8.10
CA VAL A 167 7.38 -12.66 -7.73
C VAL A 167 6.55 -13.85 -8.21
N GLU A 168 5.23 -13.67 -8.39
CA GLU A 168 4.34 -14.73 -8.86
C GLU A 168 3.12 -14.13 -9.57
N LYS A 169 2.60 -14.81 -10.59
CA LYS A 169 1.28 -14.52 -11.17
C LYS A 169 0.67 -15.78 -11.77
N GLY A 170 -0.66 -15.84 -11.83
CA GLY A 170 -1.34 -17.00 -12.38
C GLY A 170 -2.84 -16.81 -12.54
N SER A 171 -3.46 -17.76 -13.22
CA SER A 171 -4.92 -17.83 -13.37
C SER A 171 -5.56 -18.50 -12.16
N LEU A 172 -6.75 -18.06 -11.81
CA LEU A 172 -7.59 -18.63 -10.77
C LEU A 172 -8.92 -19.12 -11.36
N PRO A 173 -9.65 -20.03 -10.68
CA PRO A 173 -10.98 -20.43 -11.11
C PRO A 173 -11.94 -19.24 -11.26
N GLY A 174 -12.91 -19.39 -12.16
CA GLY A 174 -13.98 -18.39 -12.35
C GLY A 174 -13.54 -17.14 -13.11
N GLY A 175 -12.55 -17.23 -14.00
CA GLY A 175 -12.09 -16.09 -14.82
C GLY A 175 -11.23 -15.07 -14.06
N ARG A 176 -10.84 -15.39 -12.82
CA ARG A 176 -9.96 -14.55 -12.01
C ARG A 176 -8.49 -14.83 -12.28
N HIS A 177 -7.63 -13.96 -11.80
CA HIS A 177 -6.18 -14.16 -11.79
C HIS A 177 -5.56 -13.50 -10.55
N PHE A 178 -4.26 -13.69 -10.36
CA PHE A 178 -3.53 -13.04 -9.28
C PHE A 178 -2.14 -12.56 -9.70
N ALA A 179 -1.62 -11.60 -8.94
CA ALA A 179 -0.23 -11.17 -8.97
C ALA A 179 0.28 -10.97 -7.53
N ARG A 180 1.44 -11.54 -7.22
CA ARG A 180 2.14 -11.38 -5.94
C ARG A 180 3.37 -10.52 -6.12
N TRP A 181 3.52 -9.54 -5.24
CA TRP A 181 4.55 -8.52 -5.26
C TRP A 181 5.30 -8.51 -3.93
N GLU A 182 6.61 -8.31 -3.98
CA GLU A 182 7.46 -8.20 -2.79
C GLU A 182 8.36 -6.97 -2.89
N ASP A 183 8.27 -6.09 -1.89
CA ASP A 183 9.18 -4.97 -1.72
C ASP A 183 10.15 -5.30 -0.57
N PRO A 184 11.45 -5.52 -0.88
CA PRO A 184 12.41 -5.92 0.14
C PRO A 184 12.78 -4.78 1.08
N PHE A 185 12.49 -3.52 0.72
CA PHE A 185 12.84 -2.37 1.53
C PHE A 185 11.74 -2.06 2.54
N PRO A 186 12.08 -1.94 3.84
CA PRO A 186 11.15 -1.39 4.81
C PRO A 186 10.69 -0.01 4.38
N LYS A 187 9.38 0.23 4.39
CA LYS A 187 8.77 1.52 4.04
C LYS A 187 7.59 1.83 4.96
N PRO A 188 7.24 3.11 5.11
CA PRO A 188 6.01 3.49 5.79
C PRO A 188 4.79 3.21 4.91
N SER A 189 3.64 3.07 5.56
CA SER A 189 2.35 2.77 4.90
C SER A 189 1.93 3.80 3.85
N TYR A 190 2.37 5.07 3.98
CA TYR A 190 2.03 6.10 3.00
C TYR A 190 2.66 5.86 1.61
N LEU A 191 3.74 5.06 1.53
CA LEU A 191 4.38 4.66 0.27
C LEU A 191 3.80 3.37 -0.32
N PHE A 192 2.73 2.83 0.26
CA PHE A 192 2.01 1.70 -0.33
C PHE A 192 1.24 2.15 -1.57
N ALA A 193 1.37 1.39 -2.66
CA ALA A 193 0.56 1.55 -3.86
C ALA A 193 -0.02 0.24 -4.38
N LEU A 194 -1.23 0.34 -4.92
CA LEU A 194 -1.93 -0.69 -5.66
C LEU A 194 -2.63 -0.05 -6.86
N VAL A 195 -2.45 -0.63 -8.04
CA VAL A 195 -3.19 -0.29 -9.25
C VAL A 195 -3.78 -1.55 -9.87
N ALA A 196 -5.05 -1.50 -10.26
CA ALA A 196 -5.71 -2.57 -11.00
C ALA A 196 -6.59 -2.01 -12.13
N GLY A 197 -6.50 -2.54 -13.35
CA GLY A 197 -7.32 -2.06 -14.47
C GLY A 197 -6.79 -2.42 -15.85
N ALA A 198 -7.39 -1.82 -16.88
CA ALA A 198 -7.03 -2.01 -18.28
C ALA A 198 -6.00 -0.96 -18.73
N TYR A 199 -4.72 -1.30 -18.56
CA TYR A 199 -3.59 -0.46 -18.96
C TYR A 199 -2.66 -1.19 -19.91
N VAL A 200 -1.94 -0.43 -20.72
CA VAL A 200 -0.88 -0.91 -21.60
C VAL A 200 0.45 -0.25 -21.20
N PRO A 201 1.56 -1.01 -21.14
CA PRO A 201 2.84 -0.44 -20.77
C PRO A 201 3.64 0.01 -22.01
N LEU A 202 4.30 1.16 -21.90
CA LEU A 202 5.53 1.45 -22.64
C LEU A 202 6.70 0.96 -21.79
N GLU A 203 7.49 0.03 -22.32
CA GLU A 203 8.60 -0.61 -21.59
C GLU A 203 9.96 -0.25 -22.17
N ARG A 204 10.97 -0.10 -21.30
CA ARG A 204 12.37 0.06 -21.68
C ARG A 204 13.27 -0.60 -20.64
N THR A 205 14.18 -1.46 -21.08
CA THR A 205 15.26 -1.97 -20.21
C THR A 205 16.45 -1.04 -20.31
N VAL A 206 16.99 -0.63 -19.16
CA VAL A 206 18.21 0.19 -19.09
C VAL A 206 19.23 -0.45 -18.16
N THR A 207 20.51 -0.17 -18.39
CA THR A 207 21.61 -0.63 -17.52
C THR A 207 22.01 0.47 -16.55
N THR A 208 22.12 0.20 -15.25
CA THR A 208 22.59 1.16 -14.24
C THR A 208 24.11 1.34 -14.30
N ALA A 209 24.66 2.32 -13.58
CA ALA A 209 26.10 2.56 -13.53
C ALA A 209 26.93 1.35 -13.05
N SER A 210 26.37 0.51 -12.16
CA SER A 210 26.99 -0.74 -11.68
C SER A 210 26.80 -1.94 -12.63
N GLY A 211 26.04 -1.79 -13.72
CA GLY A 211 25.79 -2.84 -14.71
C GLY A 211 24.53 -3.67 -14.46
N ARG A 212 23.67 -3.31 -13.49
CA ARG A 212 22.37 -4.00 -13.29
C ARG A 212 21.39 -3.61 -14.41
N GLU A 213 20.67 -4.58 -14.95
CA GLU A 213 19.54 -4.31 -15.84
C GLU A 213 18.29 -4.01 -15.01
N VAL A 214 17.58 -2.94 -15.33
CA VAL A 214 16.33 -2.53 -14.68
C VAL A 214 15.25 -2.27 -15.73
N LEU A 215 14.02 -2.70 -15.43
CA LEU A 215 12.87 -2.55 -16.32
C LEU A 215 12.07 -1.29 -15.97
N LEU A 216 12.04 -0.32 -16.88
CA LEU A 216 11.20 0.87 -16.76
C LEU A 216 9.87 0.66 -17.46
N GLN A 217 8.76 1.05 -16.82
CA GLN A 217 7.42 0.88 -17.36
C GLN A 217 6.61 2.16 -17.13
N VAL A 218 5.99 2.68 -18.19
CA VAL A 218 4.98 3.74 -18.11
C VAL A 218 3.65 3.17 -18.59
N TRP A 219 2.71 3.00 -17.66
CA TRP A 219 1.38 2.43 -17.88
C TRP A 219 0.38 3.53 -18.20
N VAL A 220 -0.33 3.37 -19.32
CA VAL A 220 -1.33 4.31 -19.81
C VAL A 220 -2.59 3.58 -20.27
N GLU A 221 -3.69 4.31 -20.42
CA GLU A 221 -4.90 3.80 -21.07
C GLU A 221 -4.58 3.40 -22.53
N ASP A 222 -5.33 2.43 -23.07
CA ASP A 222 -5.15 2.01 -24.46
C ASP A 222 -5.33 3.20 -25.43
N GLY A 223 -4.51 3.22 -26.49
CA GLY A 223 -4.45 4.32 -27.44
C GLY A 223 -3.68 5.57 -26.99
N MET A 224 -3.02 5.55 -25.82
CA MET A 224 -2.22 6.68 -25.30
C MET A 224 -0.70 6.45 -25.27
N LEU A 225 -0.19 5.34 -25.83
CA LEU A 225 1.23 4.97 -25.77
C LEU A 225 2.16 6.00 -26.41
N ASP A 226 1.73 6.65 -27.48
CA ASP A 226 2.48 7.71 -28.17
C ASP A 226 2.73 8.93 -27.26
N ARG A 227 1.83 9.18 -26.30
CA ARG A 227 1.96 10.25 -25.30
C ARG A 227 2.88 9.88 -24.14
N ALA A 228 3.15 8.59 -23.92
CA ALA A 228 4.00 8.10 -22.83
C ALA A 228 5.51 8.26 -23.09
N VAL A 229 5.91 8.48 -24.35
CA VAL A 229 7.33 8.50 -24.76
C VAL A 229 8.12 9.57 -24.01
N HIS A 230 7.58 10.79 -23.90
CA HIS A 230 8.28 11.86 -23.20
C HIS A 230 8.48 11.54 -21.71
N ALA A 231 7.48 10.92 -21.06
CA ALA A 231 7.60 10.50 -19.66
C ALA A 231 8.68 9.41 -19.47
N MET A 232 8.74 8.44 -20.39
CA MET A 232 9.80 7.42 -20.37
C MET A 232 11.19 8.03 -20.56
N ASP A 233 11.36 8.96 -21.50
CA ASP A 233 12.63 9.65 -21.72
C ASP A 233 13.02 10.49 -20.49
N SER A 234 12.06 11.21 -19.88
CA SER A 234 12.30 11.96 -18.65
C SER A 234 12.72 11.04 -17.49
N LEU A 235 12.08 9.89 -17.31
CA LEU A 235 12.45 8.90 -16.29
C LEU A 235 13.89 8.42 -16.48
N GLU A 236 14.29 8.06 -17.70
CA GLU A 236 15.67 7.65 -17.99
C GLU A 236 16.66 8.79 -17.72
N HIS A 237 16.36 10.02 -18.14
CA HIS A 237 17.22 11.18 -17.84
C HIS A 237 17.36 11.42 -16.33
N SER A 238 16.29 11.28 -15.55
CA SER A 238 16.31 11.40 -14.09
C SER A 238 17.24 10.37 -13.47
N LEU A 239 17.15 9.10 -13.88
CA LEU A 239 18.05 8.04 -13.42
C LEU A 239 19.52 8.36 -13.72
N ARG A 240 19.82 8.75 -14.96
CA ARG A 240 21.20 9.10 -15.37
C ARG A 240 21.74 10.30 -14.63
N TRP A 241 20.91 11.31 -14.40
CA TRP A 241 21.31 12.49 -13.68
C TRP A 241 21.65 12.14 -12.22
N ASP A 242 20.84 11.31 -11.56
CA ASP A 242 21.09 10.92 -10.17
C ASP A 242 22.37 10.07 -10.03
N GLU A 243 22.60 9.15 -10.97
CA GLU A 243 23.85 8.37 -11.06
C GLU A 243 25.07 9.27 -11.24
N THR A 244 25.01 10.22 -12.18
CA THR A 244 26.18 11.05 -12.54
C THR A 244 26.43 12.18 -11.54
N ARG A 245 25.38 12.72 -10.91
CA ARG A 245 25.48 13.88 -10.03
C ARG A 245 25.59 13.51 -8.56
N PHE A 246 24.87 12.48 -8.12
CA PHE A 246 24.78 12.08 -6.71
C PHE A 246 25.34 10.68 -6.44
N GLY A 247 25.59 9.88 -7.48
CA GLY A 247 26.05 8.49 -7.32
C GLY A 247 24.95 7.58 -6.77
N LEU A 248 23.69 7.88 -7.07
CA LEU A 248 22.53 7.10 -6.64
C LEU A 248 21.98 6.27 -7.81
N GLU A 249 21.83 4.97 -7.60
CA GLU A 249 21.25 4.04 -8.57
C GLU A 249 19.86 3.59 -8.14
N LEU A 250 18.99 3.28 -9.11
CA LEU A 250 17.70 2.64 -8.85
C LEU A 250 17.90 1.30 -8.13
N ASP A 251 17.28 1.12 -6.98
CA ASP A 251 17.53 0.01 -6.05
C ASP A 251 16.60 -1.20 -6.22
N LEU A 252 15.66 -1.14 -7.18
CA LEU A 252 14.76 -2.23 -7.56
C LEU A 252 15.06 -2.74 -8.97
N ASP A 253 14.56 -3.92 -9.31
CA ASP A 253 14.70 -4.52 -10.65
C ASP A 253 13.77 -3.85 -11.68
N ARG A 254 12.86 -2.99 -11.22
CA ARG A 254 11.88 -2.26 -12.04
C ARG A 254 11.50 -0.91 -11.45
N TYR A 255 10.98 -0.05 -12.30
CA TYR A 255 10.32 1.19 -11.92
C TYR A 255 9.06 1.38 -12.77
N MET A 256 7.91 1.47 -12.12
CA MET A 256 6.63 1.66 -12.78
C MET A 256 6.13 3.08 -12.53
N ILE A 257 5.48 3.65 -13.54
CA ILE A 257 4.67 4.86 -13.45
C ILE A 257 3.31 4.50 -14.01
N VAL A 258 2.23 4.84 -13.31
CA VAL A 258 0.87 4.70 -13.84
C VAL A 258 0.24 6.07 -14.02
N VAL A 259 -0.26 6.34 -15.24
CA VAL A 259 -1.01 7.56 -15.51
C VAL A 259 -2.46 7.36 -15.10
N ALA A 260 -2.83 7.92 -13.95
CA ALA A 260 -4.21 8.00 -13.49
C ALA A 260 -4.91 9.22 -14.08
N SER A 261 -6.19 9.07 -14.43
CA SER A 261 -7.00 10.16 -14.97
C SER A 261 -7.49 11.14 -13.88
N ASP A 262 -7.98 10.61 -12.76
CA ASP A 262 -8.43 11.39 -11.61
C ASP A 262 -7.48 11.14 -10.44
N PHE A 263 -6.64 12.13 -10.12
CA PHE A 263 -5.67 12.07 -9.03
C PHE A 263 -5.65 13.42 -8.29
N ASN A 264 -5.89 13.40 -6.98
CA ASN A 264 -5.98 14.65 -6.18
C ASN A 264 -4.65 15.40 -6.12
N MET A 265 -3.54 14.66 -6.11
CA MET A 265 -2.19 15.19 -6.10
C MET A 265 -1.63 15.20 -7.53
N GLY A 266 -0.53 15.89 -7.80
CA GLY A 266 0.06 15.90 -9.15
C GLY A 266 0.67 14.55 -9.55
N ALA A 267 1.46 13.97 -8.64
CA ALA A 267 2.10 12.67 -8.71
C ALA A 267 2.40 12.18 -7.29
N MET A 268 2.79 10.92 -7.12
CA MET A 268 3.12 10.32 -5.82
C MET A 268 4.31 9.36 -5.97
N GLU A 269 5.24 9.38 -5.02
CA GLU A 269 6.51 8.65 -5.05
C GLU A 269 6.47 7.24 -4.44
N ASN A 270 5.33 6.55 -4.56
CA ASN A 270 5.21 5.20 -3.98
C ASN A 270 6.36 4.31 -4.49
N LYS A 271 6.93 3.50 -3.59
CA LYS A 271 8.19 2.80 -3.89
C LYS A 271 8.05 1.87 -5.09
N GLY A 272 8.62 2.28 -6.23
CA GLY A 272 8.63 1.54 -7.49
C GLY A 272 7.33 1.53 -8.30
N LEU A 273 6.29 2.30 -7.93
CA LEU A 273 4.98 2.35 -8.62
C LEU A 273 4.29 3.72 -8.63
#